data_AF-A0AAN7W192-F1
#
_entry.id   AF-A0AAN7W192-F1
#
_cell.length_a   1.000
_cell.length_b   1.000
_cell.length_c   1.000
_cell.angle_alpha   90.00
_cell.angle_beta   90.00
_cell.angle_gamma   90.00
#
_symmetry.space_group_name_H-M   'P 1'
#
loop_
_entity.id
_entity.type
_entity.pdbx_description
1 polymer ?
#
loop_
_entity_poly.entity_id
_entity_poly.type
_entity_poly.pdbx_seq_one_letter_code
_entity_poly.pdbx_strand_id
1 'polypeptide(L)'
;MRLHSHAFPALVAATGASAAAPSTVCTSSYVTDSLPSIVGIEFGSVSADPVYNYSVAAGNSYPSVSGRNFCNISVAYSHTLKNDSVRARFQSETKPSLANATLKVNVYYYLPAPSQWSSRFLATGGGGYQINSGLSGLEGGLVYNAAAGLTDGGFGSLTTSLTDVLIPANGTMNSDALINLAYLSIHEMTEIGTGIATNFYTNTSKVYTYYQGCSEGGREGWSQVQRYGTQYDGAVIGAPAFRQAFQQPNHIWP
;
A
#
# COMPACT_ATOMS: atom_id res chain seq x y z
N MET A 1 60.53 14.17 23.50
CA MET A 1 59.45 13.19 23.22
C MET A 1 59.19 13.19 21.72
N ARG A 2 59.58 12.12 21.03
CA ARG A 2 59.27 11.91 19.61
C ARG A 2 57.91 11.20 19.52
N LEU A 3 56.93 11.82 18.86
CA LEU A 3 55.67 11.17 18.51
C LEU A 3 55.80 10.63 17.07
N HIS A 4 55.74 9.31 16.93
CA HIS A 4 55.66 8.64 15.64
C HIS A 4 54.20 8.64 15.18
N SER A 5 53.94 9.23 14.01
CA SER A 5 52.66 9.09 13.31
C SER A 5 52.69 7.82 12.46
N HIS A 6 51.94 6.80 12.85
CA HIS A 6 51.64 5.67 11.97
C HIS A 6 50.37 5.97 11.18
N ALA A 7 50.53 6.26 9.89
CA ALA A 7 49.43 6.27 8.94
C ALA A 7 49.18 4.84 8.46
N PHE A 8 48.00 4.31 8.72
CA PHE A 8 47.51 3.08 8.09
C PHE A 8 46.65 3.45 6.87
N PRO A 9 46.93 2.92 5.67
CA PRO A 9 46.01 3.05 4.55
C PRO A 9 44.89 2.00 4.73
N ALA A 10 43.68 2.45 5.01
CA ALA A 10 42.49 1.60 4.92
C ALA A 10 42.15 1.42 3.44
N LEU A 11 42.48 0.25 2.89
CA LEU A 11 42.00 -0.18 1.58
C LEU A 11 40.50 -0.51 1.73
N VAL A 12 39.62 0.43 1.40
CA VAL A 12 38.20 0.13 1.24
C VAL A 12 38.02 -0.48 -0.15
N ALA A 13 37.93 -1.81 -0.20
CA ALA A 13 37.45 -2.50 -1.38
C ALA A 13 35.97 -2.13 -1.57
N ALA A 14 35.70 -1.21 -2.49
CA ALA A 14 34.35 -0.98 -2.98
C ALA A 14 33.93 -2.19 -3.80
N THR A 15 33.30 -3.16 -3.15
CA THR A 15 32.53 -4.18 -3.86
C THR A 15 31.36 -3.45 -4.52
N GLY A 16 31.46 -3.24 -5.83
CA GLY A 16 30.34 -2.74 -6.62
C GLY A 16 29.16 -3.69 -6.44
N ALA A 17 28.16 -3.26 -5.67
CA ALA A 17 26.89 -3.96 -5.59
C ALA A 17 26.29 -3.96 -7.00
N SER A 18 26.43 -5.08 -7.68
CA SER A 18 25.67 -5.37 -8.89
C SER A 18 24.20 -5.19 -8.54
N ALA A 19 23.58 -4.14 -9.07
CA ALA A 19 22.15 -3.92 -8.90
C ALA A 19 21.45 -5.16 -9.47
N ALA A 20 20.81 -5.95 -8.60
CA ALA A 20 20.15 -7.18 -9.02
C ALA A 20 19.17 -6.86 -10.16
N ALA A 21 19.24 -7.62 -11.24
CA ALA A 21 18.31 -7.47 -12.34
C ALA A 21 16.87 -7.70 -11.83
N PRO A 22 15.85 -7.03 -12.39
CA PRO A 22 14.45 -7.22 -11.97
C PRO A 22 14.02 -8.68 -11.96
N SER A 23 14.53 -9.52 -12.87
CA SER A 23 14.27 -10.96 -12.93
C SER A 23 14.79 -11.76 -11.74
N THR A 24 15.83 -11.29 -11.05
CA THR A 24 16.43 -12.02 -9.92
C THR A 24 15.66 -11.80 -8.63
N VAL A 25 15.10 -10.59 -8.45
CA VAL A 25 14.35 -10.20 -7.24
C VAL A 25 12.84 -10.30 -7.42
N CYS A 26 12.33 -10.26 -8.65
CA CYS A 26 10.90 -10.38 -8.91
C CYS A 26 10.48 -11.84 -9.05
N THR A 27 10.42 -12.55 -7.92
CA THR A 27 9.87 -13.91 -7.83
C THR A 27 8.97 -14.03 -6.62
N SER A 28 7.94 -14.89 -6.67
CA SER A 28 7.05 -15.07 -5.52
C SER A 28 7.80 -15.51 -4.26
N SER A 29 8.86 -16.32 -4.40
CA SER A 29 9.70 -16.72 -3.26
C SER A 29 10.39 -15.52 -2.63
N TYR A 30 11.08 -14.70 -3.43
CA TYR A 30 11.81 -13.54 -2.91
C TYR A 30 10.87 -12.50 -2.27
N VAL A 31 9.69 -12.29 -2.87
CA VAL A 31 8.66 -11.41 -2.29
C VAL A 31 8.10 -11.99 -0.99
N THR A 32 7.88 -13.31 -0.92
CA THR A 32 7.44 -14.00 0.30
C THR A 32 8.47 -13.83 1.42
N ASP A 33 9.76 -14.02 1.12
CA ASP A 33 10.86 -13.83 2.07
C ASP A 33 11.02 -12.37 2.51
N SER A 34 10.51 -11.43 1.70
CA SER A 34 10.52 -9.99 1.99
C SER A 34 9.31 -9.52 2.82
N LEU A 35 8.32 -10.37 3.09
CA LEU A 35 7.13 -9.97 3.84
C LEU A 35 7.49 -9.57 5.28
N PRO A 36 6.99 -8.43 5.79
CA PRO A 36 7.20 -8.05 7.19
C PRO A 36 6.41 -8.94 8.14
N SER A 37 6.79 -8.98 9.41
CA SER A 37 5.92 -9.53 10.46
C SER A 37 5.03 -8.43 11.02
N ILE A 38 3.71 -8.58 10.91
CA ILE A 38 2.72 -7.62 11.42
C ILE A 38 1.77 -8.35 12.36
N VAL A 39 1.58 -7.81 13.57
CA VAL A 39 0.72 -8.41 14.58
C VAL A 39 -0.73 -8.45 14.08
N GLY A 40 -1.34 -9.63 14.15
CA GLY A 40 -2.73 -9.81 13.75
C GLY A 40 -2.92 -10.14 12.26
N ILE A 41 -1.88 -10.04 11.43
CA ILE A 41 -1.94 -10.34 9.99
C ILE A 41 -1.31 -11.71 9.70
N GLU A 42 -2.02 -12.55 8.95
CA GLU A 42 -1.51 -13.76 8.32
C GLU A 42 -1.47 -13.57 6.79
N PHE A 43 -0.29 -13.73 6.20
CA PHE A 43 -0.12 -13.67 4.75
C PHE A 43 -0.52 -14.98 4.08
N GLY A 44 -1.14 -14.84 2.90
CA GLY A 44 -1.57 -15.94 2.05
C GLY A 44 -0.82 -15.98 0.73
N SER A 45 -1.58 -16.09 -0.37
CA SER A 45 -1.03 -16.18 -1.72
C SER A 45 -0.19 -14.95 -2.11
N VAL A 46 0.97 -15.19 -2.71
CA VAL A 46 1.88 -14.18 -3.25
C VAL A 46 2.12 -14.44 -4.75
N SER A 47 1.93 -13.42 -5.58
CA SER A 47 2.36 -13.42 -6.99
C SER A 47 3.40 -12.33 -7.23
N ALA A 48 4.30 -12.58 -8.19
CA ALA A 48 5.31 -11.62 -8.59
C ALA A 48 5.63 -11.82 -10.07
N ASP A 49 5.35 -10.79 -10.87
CA ASP A 49 5.50 -10.81 -12.32
C ASP A 49 6.40 -9.65 -12.77
N PRO A 50 7.57 -9.92 -13.37
CA PRO A 50 8.45 -8.86 -13.83
C PRO A 50 7.87 -8.20 -15.09
N VAL A 51 7.87 -6.86 -15.09
CA VAL A 51 7.44 -6.03 -16.22
C VAL A 51 8.63 -5.21 -16.71
N TYR A 52 8.84 -5.18 -18.02
CA TYR A 52 9.97 -4.51 -18.66
C TYR A 52 9.53 -3.46 -19.66
N ASN A 53 10.32 -2.38 -19.77
CA ASN A 53 10.13 -1.31 -20.73
C ASN A 53 8.72 -0.70 -20.74
N TYR A 54 8.11 -0.62 -19.56
CA TYR A 54 6.79 -0.03 -19.38
C TYR A 54 6.84 1.49 -19.55
N SER A 55 5.78 2.04 -20.14
CA SER A 55 5.63 3.48 -20.31
C SER A 55 4.30 3.94 -19.71
N VAL A 56 4.38 4.98 -18.89
CA VAL A 56 3.24 5.68 -18.31
C VAL A 56 2.97 6.91 -19.17
N ALA A 57 1.74 7.05 -19.65
CA ALA A 57 1.32 8.23 -20.40
C ALA A 57 1.21 9.45 -19.46
N ALA A 58 1.36 10.66 -20.02
CA ALA A 58 1.13 11.87 -19.25
C ALA A 58 -0.35 11.97 -18.87
N GLY A 59 -0.63 12.45 -17.66
CA GLY A 59 -1.97 12.71 -17.17
C GLY A 59 -2.01 13.94 -16.28
N ASN A 60 -3.17 14.20 -15.70
CA ASN A 60 -3.36 15.36 -14.81
C ASN A 60 -2.56 15.25 -13.50
N SER A 61 -2.20 14.03 -13.09
CA SER A 61 -1.54 13.76 -11.82
C SER A 61 -0.01 13.70 -11.90
N TYR A 62 0.54 13.39 -13.07
CA TYR A 62 1.98 13.20 -13.28
C TYR A 62 2.37 13.26 -14.76
N PRO A 63 3.60 13.66 -15.08
CA PRO A 63 4.12 13.64 -16.44
C PRO A 63 4.33 12.20 -16.96
N SER A 64 4.50 12.07 -18.27
CA SER A 64 4.82 10.77 -18.90
C SER A 64 6.20 10.27 -18.50
N VAL A 65 6.38 8.95 -18.48
CA VAL A 65 7.69 8.33 -18.32
C VAL A 65 7.79 7.02 -19.09
N SER A 66 8.99 6.66 -19.56
CA SER A 66 9.24 5.42 -20.30
C SER A 66 10.41 4.62 -19.72
N GLY A 67 10.61 3.41 -20.23
CA GLY A 67 11.74 2.56 -19.84
C GLY A 67 11.68 2.09 -18.39
N ARG A 68 10.48 1.93 -17.83
CA ARG A 68 10.30 1.46 -16.45
C ARG A 68 10.29 -0.05 -16.39
N ASN A 69 11.17 -0.59 -15.57
CA ASN A 69 11.18 -2.01 -15.21
C ASN A 69 10.75 -2.11 -13.75
N PHE A 70 9.85 -3.04 -13.43
CA PHE A 70 9.34 -3.19 -12.07
C PHE A 70 8.81 -4.61 -11.85
N CYS A 71 8.63 -4.96 -10.59
CA CYS A 71 7.93 -6.16 -10.18
C CYS A 71 6.47 -5.82 -9.87
N ASN A 72 5.55 -6.42 -10.62
CA ASN A 72 4.13 -6.37 -10.31
C ASN A 72 3.80 -7.49 -9.33
N ILE A 73 3.46 -7.13 -8.09
CA ILE A 73 3.21 -8.11 -7.04
C ILE A 73 1.78 -8.02 -6.52
N SER A 74 1.22 -9.17 -6.17
CA SER A 74 -0.01 -9.23 -5.37
C SER A 74 0.23 -10.08 -4.14
N VAL A 75 -0.28 -9.62 -3.00
CA VAL A 75 -0.19 -10.32 -1.72
C VAL A 75 -1.58 -10.35 -1.13
N ALA A 76 -2.04 -11.56 -0.80
CA ALA A 76 -3.23 -11.72 0.00
C ALA A 76 -2.87 -11.78 1.48
N TYR A 77 -3.75 -11.25 2.33
CA TYR A 77 -3.65 -11.45 3.76
C TYR A 77 -5.03 -11.53 4.42
N SER A 78 -5.03 -11.99 5.66
CA SER A 78 -6.21 -12.06 6.51
C SER A 78 -5.87 -11.78 7.96
N HIS A 79 -6.88 -11.34 8.72
CA HIS A 79 -6.73 -11.10 10.15
C HIS A 79 -6.90 -12.36 10.99
N THR A 80 -6.06 -12.50 12.02
CA THR A 80 -6.18 -13.54 13.03
C THR A 80 -7.07 -13.08 14.17
N LEU A 81 -8.19 -13.78 14.38
CA LEU A 81 -9.17 -13.43 15.43
C LEU A 81 -8.59 -13.40 16.85
N LYS A 82 -7.49 -14.12 17.11
CA LYS A 82 -6.84 -14.16 18.43
C LYS A 82 -6.10 -12.88 18.79
N ASN A 83 -5.63 -12.11 17.80
CA ASN A 83 -4.71 -10.99 18.00
C ASN A 83 -5.19 -9.68 17.35
N ASP A 84 -6.32 -9.71 16.64
CA ASP A 84 -6.89 -8.51 16.01
C ASP A 84 -7.71 -7.68 17.01
N SER A 85 -7.01 -6.87 17.80
CA SER A 85 -7.63 -5.93 18.75
C SER A 85 -8.44 -4.82 18.09
N VAL A 86 -8.23 -4.55 16.79
CA VAL A 86 -8.96 -3.53 16.03
C VAL A 86 -10.36 -4.06 15.69
N ARG A 87 -10.46 -5.30 15.19
CA ARG A 87 -11.75 -5.94 14.92
C ARG A 87 -12.45 -6.41 16.18
N ALA A 88 -11.72 -6.87 17.21
CA ALA A 88 -12.31 -7.30 18.47
C ALA A 88 -13.13 -6.20 19.18
N ARG A 89 -12.73 -4.92 19.06
CA ARG A 89 -13.47 -3.79 19.64
C ARG A 89 -14.85 -3.58 19.03
N PHE A 90 -15.06 -3.96 17.77
CA PHE A 90 -16.35 -3.82 17.09
C PHE A 90 -17.23 -5.07 17.19
N GLN A 91 -16.66 -6.23 17.55
CA GLN A 91 -17.40 -7.47 17.76
C GLN A 91 -18.17 -7.50 19.09
N SER A 92 -17.90 -6.57 20.02
CA SER A 92 -18.43 -6.57 21.38
C SER A 92 -19.90 -6.14 21.52
N GLU A 93 -20.57 -5.67 20.47
CA GLU A 93 -21.93 -5.10 20.60
C GLU A 93 -22.91 -5.68 19.57
N THR A 94 -23.53 -6.81 19.94
CA THR A 94 -24.93 -7.18 19.61
C THR A 94 -25.34 -7.67 18.20
N LYS A 95 -24.44 -8.01 17.29
CA LYS A 95 -24.83 -8.79 16.08
C LYS A 95 -23.90 -9.97 15.84
N PRO A 96 -24.43 -11.13 15.39
CA PRO A 96 -23.57 -12.19 14.91
C PRO A 96 -22.80 -11.59 13.74
N SER A 97 -21.52 -11.30 13.96
CA SER A 97 -20.61 -11.08 12.86
C SER A 97 -20.72 -12.30 11.94
N LEU A 98 -20.35 -12.13 10.69
CA LEU A 98 -20.01 -13.25 9.83
C LEU A 98 -18.76 -13.96 10.41
N ALA A 99 -18.90 -14.54 11.61
CA ALA A 99 -17.84 -15.01 12.50
C ALA A 99 -17.02 -16.17 11.93
N ASN A 100 -17.39 -16.65 10.74
CA ASN A 100 -16.72 -17.72 10.02
C ASN A 100 -16.18 -17.31 8.64
N ALA A 101 -16.34 -16.06 8.20
CA ALA A 101 -15.73 -15.60 6.96
C ALA A 101 -14.49 -14.77 7.28
N THR A 102 -13.32 -15.43 7.26
CA THR A 102 -12.04 -14.73 7.24
C THR A 102 -12.01 -13.82 6.00
N LEU A 103 -12.16 -12.50 6.21
CA LEU A 103 -12.12 -11.53 5.12
C LEU A 103 -10.70 -11.50 4.54
N LYS A 104 -10.56 -12.03 3.33
CA LYS A 104 -9.31 -12.01 2.56
C LYS A 104 -9.18 -10.64 1.90
N VAL A 105 -8.11 -9.91 2.21
CA VAL A 105 -7.77 -8.63 1.60
C VAL A 105 -6.59 -8.86 0.65
N ASN A 106 -6.63 -8.24 -0.52
CA ASN A 106 -5.51 -8.24 -1.46
C ASN A 106 -4.90 -6.84 -1.52
N VAL A 107 -3.57 -6.83 -1.53
CA VAL A 107 -2.75 -5.64 -1.78
C VAL A 107 -1.90 -5.88 -3.00
N TYR A 108 -1.72 -4.83 -3.77
CA TYR A 108 -1.02 -4.86 -5.05
C TYR A 108 0.06 -3.80 -5.02
N TYR A 109 1.25 -4.15 -5.50
CA TYR A 109 2.37 -3.21 -5.54
C TYR A 109 3.11 -3.25 -6.86
N TYR A 110 3.56 -2.07 -7.28
CA TYR A 110 4.61 -1.94 -8.27
C TYR A 110 5.90 -1.59 -7.55
N LEU A 111 6.88 -2.49 -7.62
CA LEU A 111 8.21 -2.29 -7.06
C LEU A 111 9.20 -2.00 -8.21
N PRO A 112 9.64 -0.75 -8.43
CA PRO A 112 10.65 -0.45 -9.44
C PRO A 112 11.88 -1.34 -9.33
N ALA A 113 12.58 -1.56 -10.44
CA ALA A 113 13.90 -2.19 -10.41
C ALA A 113 14.79 -1.55 -9.33
N PRO A 114 15.67 -2.29 -8.65
CA PRO A 114 16.54 -1.71 -7.62
C PRO A 114 17.33 -0.48 -8.07
N SER A 115 17.76 -0.45 -9.34
CA SER A 115 18.46 0.68 -9.96
C SER A 115 17.56 1.90 -10.28
N GLN A 116 16.25 1.72 -10.26
CA GLN A 116 15.23 2.74 -10.57
C GLN A 116 14.43 3.16 -9.34
N TRP A 117 14.72 2.61 -8.15
CA TRP A 117 14.03 2.94 -6.92
C TRP A 117 14.79 4.02 -6.13
N SER A 118 14.06 5.01 -5.62
CA SER A 118 14.61 6.19 -4.92
C SER A 118 14.31 6.19 -3.42
N SER A 119 14.25 5.00 -2.79
CA SER A 119 13.91 4.84 -1.37
C SER A 119 12.56 5.45 -0.97
N ARG A 120 11.58 5.39 -1.87
CA ARG A 120 10.24 5.98 -1.69
C ARG A 120 9.15 4.91 -1.75
N PHE A 121 8.11 5.11 -0.96
CA PHE A 121 6.85 4.40 -1.06
C PHE A 121 5.69 5.38 -1.30
N LEU A 122 4.77 5.04 -2.19
CA LEU A 122 3.58 5.80 -2.51
C LEU A 122 2.33 4.95 -2.21
N ALA A 123 1.67 5.25 -1.11
CA ALA A 123 0.33 4.76 -0.82
C ALA A 123 -0.69 5.52 -1.68
N THR A 124 -1.63 4.77 -2.27
CA THR A 124 -2.71 5.35 -3.07
C THR A 124 -4.08 4.97 -2.52
N GLY A 125 -5.07 5.78 -2.88
CA GLY A 125 -6.46 5.59 -2.49
C GLY A 125 -7.41 5.47 -3.68
N GLY A 126 -8.70 5.60 -3.38
CA GLY A 126 -9.78 5.39 -4.32
C GLY A 126 -10.48 6.63 -4.84
N GLY A 127 -11.64 6.37 -5.44
CA GLY A 127 -12.49 7.36 -6.09
C GLY A 127 -13.95 6.94 -6.03
N GLY A 128 -14.85 7.91 -5.85
CA GLY A 128 -16.29 7.64 -5.75
C GLY A 128 -16.63 6.74 -4.55
N TYR A 129 -17.14 5.54 -4.82
CA TYR A 129 -17.50 4.55 -3.80
C TYR A 129 -16.57 3.33 -3.84
N GLN A 130 -15.30 3.56 -4.16
CA GLN A 130 -14.29 2.51 -4.28
C GLN A 130 -13.07 2.92 -3.46
N ILE A 131 -12.42 1.95 -2.83
CA ILE A 131 -11.18 2.13 -2.04
C ILE A 131 -9.92 2.28 -2.91
N ASN A 132 -10.05 2.04 -4.21
CA ASN A 132 -8.97 2.13 -5.19
C ASN A 132 -9.51 2.74 -6.49
N SER A 133 -8.60 3.05 -7.42
CA SER A 133 -8.94 3.54 -8.78
C SER A 133 -8.37 2.61 -9.86
N GLY A 134 -8.29 1.31 -9.57
CA GLY A 134 -7.61 0.32 -10.41
C GLY A 134 -6.10 0.46 -10.43
N LEU A 135 -5.45 -0.35 -11.28
CA LEU A 135 -3.98 -0.44 -11.35
C LEU A 135 -3.29 0.85 -11.82
N SER A 136 -4.02 1.76 -12.48
CA SER A 136 -3.50 3.09 -12.85
C SER A 136 -3.09 3.91 -11.61
N GLY A 137 -3.64 3.62 -10.43
CA GLY A 137 -3.17 4.20 -9.17
C GLY A 137 -1.69 3.95 -8.89
N LEU A 138 -1.13 2.82 -9.32
CA LEU A 138 0.27 2.45 -9.06
C LEU A 138 1.27 3.15 -9.99
N GLU A 139 0.83 3.61 -11.16
CA GLU A 139 1.71 4.19 -12.19
C GLU A 139 2.43 5.46 -11.69
N GLY A 140 1.79 6.23 -10.80
CA GLY A 140 2.42 7.38 -10.16
C GLY A 140 3.71 7.01 -9.42
N GLY A 141 3.78 5.81 -8.81
CA GLY A 141 5.00 5.31 -8.19
C GLY A 141 6.15 5.18 -9.19
N LEU A 142 5.87 4.64 -10.38
CA LEU A 142 6.87 4.47 -11.43
C LEU A 142 7.42 5.82 -11.93
N VAL A 143 6.59 6.86 -12.01
CA VAL A 143 7.02 8.22 -12.37
C VAL A 143 7.93 8.81 -11.29
N TYR A 144 7.60 8.61 -10.02
CA TYR A 144 8.36 9.14 -8.89
C TYR A 144 9.52 8.27 -8.42
N ASN A 145 9.82 7.17 -9.14
CA ASN A 145 10.80 6.16 -8.75
C ASN A 145 10.52 5.60 -7.34
N ALA A 146 9.25 5.44 -7.00
CA ALA A 146 8.75 4.93 -5.73
C ALA A 146 8.12 3.55 -5.93
N ALA A 147 8.26 2.69 -4.93
CA ALA A 147 7.34 1.57 -4.77
C ALA A 147 5.94 2.15 -4.55
N ALA A 148 4.91 1.60 -5.17
CA ALA A 148 3.53 2.07 -4.96
C ALA A 148 2.62 0.92 -4.55
N GLY A 149 1.60 1.24 -3.75
CA GLY A 149 0.62 0.26 -3.28
C GLY A 149 -0.83 0.71 -3.40
N LEU A 150 -1.71 -0.26 -3.60
CA LEU A 150 -3.17 -0.14 -3.52
C LEU A 150 -3.77 -1.43 -2.94
N THR A 151 -5.03 -1.36 -2.50
CA THR A 151 -5.74 -2.48 -1.89
C THR A 151 -7.13 -2.65 -2.50
N ASP A 152 -7.67 -3.87 -2.48
CA ASP A 152 -9.08 -4.13 -2.78
C ASP A 152 -10.00 -3.92 -1.57
N GLY A 153 -9.45 -3.63 -0.38
CA GLY A 153 -10.21 -3.45 0.86
C GLY A 153 -10.94 -4.71 1.34
N GLY A 154 -10.63 -5.88 0.78
CA GLY A 154 -11.39 -7.12 0.99
C GLY A 154 -12.72 -7.16 0.25
N PHE A 155 -12.91 -6.33 -0.77
CA PHE A 155 -14.17 -6.24 -1.52
C PHE A 155 -14.27 -7.30 -2.63
N GLY A 156 -13.27 -8.19 -2.74
CA GLY A 156 -13.23 -9.32 -3.67
C GLY A 156 -12.84 -8.97 -5.11
N SER A 157 -12.90 -7.69 -5.48
CA SER A 157 -12.41 -7.15 -6.76
C SER A 157 -12.04 -5.68 -6.60
N LEU A 158 -11.11 -5.21 -7.43
CA LEU A 158 -10.78 -3.79 -7.55
C LEU A 158 -11.96 -2.95 -8.07
N THR A 159 -12.96 -3.57 -8.70
CA THR A 159 -14.12 -2.89 -9.31
C THR A 159 -15.39 -2.95 -8.48
N THR A 160 -15.38 -3.62 -7.32
CA THR A 160 -16.59 -3.77 -6.50
C THR A 160 -16.97 -2.43 -5.86
N SER A 161 -18.25 -2.04 -5.98
CA SER A 161 -18.76 -0.83 -5.33
C SER A 161 -18.98 -1.05 -3.84
N LEU A 162 -18.76 -0.01 -3.05
CA LEU A 162 -19.04 0.01 -1.62
C LEU A 162 -20.48 -0.42 -1.29
N THR A 163 -21.46 -0.03 -2.10
CA THR A 163 -22.88 -0.38 -1.89
C THR A 163 -23.11 -1.88 -1.90
N ASP A 164 -22.39 -2.60 -2.76
CA ASP A 164 -22.58 -4.04 -2.97
C ASP A 164 -21.99 -4.85 -1.80
N VAL A 165 -21.01 -4.28 -1.09
CA VAL A 165 -20.34 -4.92 0.05
C VAL A 165 -20.85 -4.48 1.41
N LEU A 166 -21.32 -3.23 1.55
CA LEU A 166 -21.80 -2.69 2.83
C LEU A 166 -23.17 -3.22 3.22
N ILE A 167 -24.05 -3.41 2.24
CA ILE A 167 -25.42 -3.89 2.44
C ILE A 167 -25.59 -5.17 1.61
N PRO A 168 -25.01 -6.30 2.05
CA PRO A 168 -25.30 -7.59 1.45
C PRO A 168 -26.81 -7.86 1.39
N ALA A 169 -27.24 -8.74 0.47
CA ALA A 169 -28.64 -9.02 0.18
C ALA A 169 -29.50 -9.46 1.39
N ASN A 170 -28.88 -9.82 2.51
CA ASN A 170 -29.56 -10.14 3.77
C ASN A 170 -29.96 -8.89 4.59
N GLY A 171 -29.68 -7.68 4.10
CA GLY A 171 -30.04 -6.41 4.74
C GLY A 171 -29.23 -6.06 6.00
N THR A 172 -28.19 -6.82 6.32
CA THR A 172 -27.30 -6.53 7.45
C THR A 172 -26.12 -5.68 7.03
N MET A 173 -25.68 -4.77 7.89
CA MET A 173 -24.50 -3.94 7.62
C MET A 173 -23.21 -4.77 7.78
N ASN A 174 -22.35 -4.75 6.77
CA ASN A 174 -21.01 -5.31 6.84
C ASN A 174 -20.03 -4.30 7.47
N SER A 175 -19.86 -4.37 8.79
CA SER A 175 -18.97 -3.48 9.55
C SER A 175 -17.50 -3.63 9.16
N ASP A 176 -17.07 -4.83 8.77
CA ASP A 176 -15.67 -5.09 8.43
C ASP A 176 -15.31 -4.41 7.11
N ALA A 177 -16.18 -4.52 6.10
CA ALA A 177 -16.01 -3.78 4.85
C ALA A 177 -16.02 -2.25 5.08
N LEU A 178 -16.86 -1.75 6.00
CA LEU A 178 -16.88 -0.34 6.36
C LEU A 178 -15.57 0.12 6.99
N ILE A 179 -15.02 -0.64 7.94
CA ILE A 179 -13.76 -0.31 8.62
C ILE A 179 -12.59 -0.35 7.64
N ASN A 180 -12.57 -1.35 6.76
CA ASN A 180 -11.57 -1.49 5.70
C ASN A 180 -11.55 -0.27 4.78
N LEU A 181 -12.71 0.19 4.30
CA LEU A 181 -12.82 1.45 3.54
C LEU A 181 -12.44 2.65 4.39
N ALA A 182 -12.93 2.73 5.63
CA ALA A 182 -12.83 3.93 6.43
C ALA A 182 -11.37 4.29 6.72
N TYR A 183 -10.53 3.31 7.05
CA TYR A 183 -9.13 3.55 7.39
C TYR A 183 -8.22 2.33 7.32
N LEU A 184 -8.72 1.11 7.56
CA LEU A 184 -7.86 -0.01 7.95
C LEU A 184 -7.03 -0.56 6.78
N SER A 185 -7.65 -0.83 5.63
CA SER A 185 -6.93 -1.52 4.55
C SER A 185 -5.85 -0.66 3.89
N ILE A 186 -6.00 0.67 3.87
CA ILE A 186 -4.94 1.57 3.38
C ILE A 186 -3.77 1.63 4.36
N HIS A 187 -4.06 1.63 5.67
CA HIS A 187 -3.03 1.57 6.70
C HIS A 187 -2.19 0.30 6.58
N GLU A 188 -2.86 -0.85 6.48
CA GLU A 188 -2.22 -2.16 6.38
C GLU A 188 -1.48 -2.32 5.05
N MET A 189 -2.04 -1.86 3.94
CA MET A 189 -1.35 -1.80 2.66
C MET A 189 -0.06 -0.96 2.75
N THR A 190 -0.10 0.16 3.47
CA THR A 190 1.09 1.00 3.66
C THR A 190 2.12 0.31 4.54
N GLU A 191 1.72 -0.33 5.63
CA GLU A 191 2.62 -1.06 6.53
C GLU A 191 3.27 -2.27 5.84
N ILE A 192 2.46 -3.07 5.13
CA ILE A 192 2.93 -4.22 4.36
C ILE A 192 3.89 -3.75 3.26
N GLY A 193 3.50 -2.75 2.47
CA GLY A 193 4.28 -2.27 1.33
C GLY A 193 5.61 -1.64 1.72
N THR A 194 5.64 -0.86 2.80
CA THR A 194 6.89 -0.27 3.33
C THR A 194 7.79 -1.33 3.96
N GLY A 195 7.22 -2.33 4.63
CA GLY A 195 7.96 -3.49 5.12
C GLY A 195 8.59 -4.31 4.00
N ILE A 196 7.81 -4.63 2.95
CA ILE A 196 8.33 -5.29 1.74
C ILE A 196 9.44 -4.44 1.13
N ALA A 197 9.24 -3.13 0.92
CA ALA A 197 10.27 -2.27 0.33
C ALA A 197 11.56 -2.24 1.16
N THR A 198 11.46 -2.25 2.49
CA THR A 198 12.61 -2.28 3.39
C THR A 198 13.44 -3.56 3.22
N ASN A 199 12.78 -4.71 3.07
CA ASN A 199 13.43 -6.01 2.95
C ASN A 199 13.89 -6.30 1.50
N PHE A 200 13.10 -5.90 0.51
CA PHE A 200 13.32 -6.16 -0.91
C PHE A 200 14.50 -5.35 -1.46
N TYR A 201 14.61 -4.07 -1.06
CA TYR A 201 15.68 -3.18 -1.51
C TYR A 201 16.78 -3.12 -0.44
N THR A 202 17.69 -4.09 -0.50
CA THR A 202 18.85 -4.18 0.41
C THR A 202 19.59 -2.83 0.50
N ASN A 203 20.06 -2.45 1.69
CA ASN A 203 20.82 -1.22 2.00
C ASN A 203 20.03 0.10 2.01
N THR A 204 18.72 0.09 2.27
CA THR A 204 17.99 1.31 2.59
C THR A 204 17.98 1.60 4.09
N SER A 205 18.36 2.82 4.49
CA SER A 205 18.27 3.28 5.89
C SER A 205 16.88 3.81 6.26
N LYS A 206 16.10 4.26 5.28
CA LYS A 206 14.72 4.73 5.45
C LYS A 206 13.93 4.61 4.14
N VAL A 207 12.69 4.14 4.22
CA VAL A 207 11.69 4.24 3.14
C VAL A 207 10.86 5.49 3.38
N TYR A 208 11.01 6.52 2.54
CA TYR A 208 10.21 7.73 2.63
C TYR A 208 8.79 7.46 2.11
N THR A 209 7.80 7.64 2.96
CA THR A 209 6.44 7.17 2.70
C THR A 209 5.50 8.34 2.43
N TYR A 210 4.83 8.29 1.28
CA TYR A 210 3.93 9.35 0.83
C TYR A 210 2.54 8.80 0.56
N TYR A 211 1.51 9.61 0.79
CA TYR A 211 0.15 9.33 0.34
C TYR A 211 -0.24 10.27 -0.81
N GLN A 212 -0.95 9.76 -1.81
CA GLN A 212 -1.57 10.58 -2.85
C GLN A 212 -3.00 10.11 -3.15
N GLY A 213 -3.97 11.03 -3.07
CA GLY A 213 -5.38 10.73 -3.36
C GLY A 213 -6.21 11.98 -3.61
N CYS A 214 -7.34 11.81 -4.29
CA CYS A 214 -8.29 12.88 -4.59
C CYS A 214 -9.73 12.38 -4.38
N SER A 215 -10.68 13.26 -4.01
CA SER A 215 -12.09 12.89 -3.79
C SER A 215 -12.24 11.88 -2.64
N GLU A 216 -12.68 10.64 -2.91
CA GLU A 216 -12.71 9.55 -1.92
C GLU A 216 -11.30 9.26 -1.40
N GLY A 217 -10.29 9.18 -2.29
CA GLY A 217 -8.88 9.15 -1.90
C GLY A 217 -8.46 10.38 -1.08
N GLY A 218 -9.14 11.51 -1.26
CA GLY A 218 -8.94 12.67 -0.41
C GLY A 218 -9.45 12.45 1.04
N ARG A 219 -10.62 11.82 1.20
CA ARG A 219 -11.15 11.43 2.52
C ARG A 219 -10.26 10.39 3.18
N GLU A 220 -9.86 9.37 2.42
CA GLU A 220 -8.95 8.32 2.86
C GLU A 220 -7.62 8.88 3.31
N GLY A 221 -6.98 9.75 2.52
CA GLY A 221 -5.72 10.39 2.86
C GLY A 221 -5.77 11.15 4.18
N TRP A 222 -6.85 11.89 4.42
CA TRP A 222 -7.02 12.55 5.72
C TRP A 222 -7.30 11.57 6.86
N SER A 223 -8.04 10.49 6.61
CA SER A 223 -8.21 9.41 7.58
C SER A 223 -6.86 8.83 8.00
N GLN A 224 -5.98 8.58 7.01
CA GLN A 224 -4.62 8.11 7.24
C GLN A 224 -3.78 9.11 8.03
N VAL A 225 -3.76 10.39 7.66
CA VAL A 225 -2.98 11.42 8.36
C VAL A 225 -3.46 11.61 9.81
N GLN A 226 -4.77 11.54 10.06
CA GLN A 226 -5.33 11.73 11.41
C GLN A 226 -5.11 10.53 12.33
N ARG A 227 -5.16 9.30 11.80
CA ARG A 227 -5.09 8.06 12.60
C ARG A 227 -3.69 7.46 12.65
N TYR A 228 -2.96 7.57 11.55
CA TYR A 228 -1.70 6.91 11.28
C TYR A 228 -0.65 7.89 10.75
N GLY A 229 -0.71 9.16 11.14
CA GLY A 229 0.16 10.22 10.61
C GLY A 229 1.66 9.93 10.75
N THR A 230 2.07 9.09 11.70
CA THR A 230 3.47 8.67 11.86
C THR A 230 3.96 7.73 10.75
N GLN A 231 3.08 7.15 9.93
CA GLN A 231 3.45 6.34 8.78
C GLN A 231 3.89 7.16 7.57
N TYR A 232 3.59 8.47 7.53
CA TYR A 232 3.76 9.29 6.33
C TYR A 232 4.74 10.44 6.56
N ASP A 233 5.70 10.58 5.65
CA ASP A 233 6.60 11.72 5.55
C ASP A 233 5.97 12.89 4.76
N GLY A 234 4.94 12.61 3.95
CA GLY A 234 4.19 13.63 3.22
C GLY A 234 2.88 13.09 2.65
N ALA A 235 1.92 13.97 2.38
CA ALA A 235 0.65 13.60 1.78
C ALA A 235 0.16 14.69 0.81
N VAL A 236 -0.30 14.26 -0.37
CA VAL A 236 -0.98 15.10 -1.37
C VAL A 236 -2.44 14.68 -1.41
N ILE A 237 -3.30 15.51 -0.82
CA ILE A 237 -4.70 15.18 -0.55
C ILE A 237 -5.60 16.21 -1.24
N GLY A 238 -6.16 15.85 -2.39
CA GLY A 238 -6.99 16.70 -3.22
C GLY A 238 -8.49 16.53 -2.97
N ALA A 239 -9.26 17.61 -3.08
CA ALA A 239 -10.74 17.63 -3.03
C ALA A 239 -11.36 16.61 -2.06
N PRO A 240 -10.98 16.59 -0.77
CA PRO A 240 -11.34 15.50 0.13
C PRO A 240 -12.85 15.41 0.34
N ALA A 241 -13.40 14.21 0.13
CA ALA A 241 -14.80 13.84 0.39
C ALA A 241 -15.09 13.73 1.90
N PHE A 242 -14.79 14.80 2.62
CA PHE A 242 -14.98 14.89 4.06
C PHE A 242 -16.44 14.82 4.45
N ARG A 243 -16.69 14.37 5.69
CA ARG A 243 -18.03 14.28 6.25
C ARG A 243 -18.97 13.56 5.28
N GLN A 244 -18.50 12.43 4.73
CA GLN A 244 -19.16 11.68 3.65
C GLN A 244 -20.66 11.45 3.92
N ALA A 245 -21.04 11.15 5.17
CA ALA A 245 -22.43 10.98 5.59
C ALA A 245 -23.32 12.24 5.40
N PHE A 246 -22.75 13.44 5.43
CA PHE A 246 -23.44 14.71 5.15
C PHE A 246 -23.32 15.11 3.67
N GLN A 247 -22.20 14.76 3.04
CA GLN A 247 -21.97 15.05 1.62
C GLN A 247 -23.01 14.34 0.73
N GLN A 248 -23.36 13.08 1.01
CA GLN A 248 -24.30 12.34 0.16
C GLN A 248 -25.72 12.94 0.15
N PRO A 249 -26.33 13.30 1.29
CA PRO A 249 -27.59 14.05 1.30
C PRO A 249 -27.48 15.40 0.57
N ASN A 250 -26.36 16.11 0.70
CA ASN A 250 -26.17 17.40 0.02
C ASN A 250 -26.12 17.25 -1.52
N HIS A 251 -25.70 16.11 -2.07
CA HIS A 251 -25.77 15.87 -3.51
C HIS A 251 -27.22 15.72 -4.03
N ILE A 252 -28.19 15.49 -3.15
CA ILE A 252 -29.62 15.34 -3.49
C ILE A 252 -30.34 16.69 -3.42
N TRP A 253 -29.78 17.67 -2.71
CA TRP A 253 -30.39 18.98 -2.51
C TRP A 253 -29.75 20.03 -3.46
N PRO A 254 -30.54 20.77 -4.26
CA PRO A 254 -30.04 21.76 -5.21
C PRO A 254 -29.51 23.05 -4.56
#